data_AF-A0A7J7GUQ2-F1
#
_entry.id   AF-A0A7J7GUQ2-F1
#
_cell.length_a   1.000
_cell.length_b   1.000
_cell.length_c   1.000
_cell.angle_alpha   90.00
_cell.angle_beta   90.00
_cell.angle_gamma   90.00
#
_symmetry.space_group_name_H-M   'P 1'
#
loop_
_entity.id
_entity.type
_entity.pdbx_description
1 polymer ?
#
loop_
_entity_poly.entity_id
_entity_poly.type
_entity_poly.pdbx_seq_one_letter_code
_entity_poly.pdbx_strand_id
1 'polypeptide(L)'
;MNPLHSISENKRSLRCVGYGTLSTTQMIQDHHSPRLVLGEVRRLAEEHKDEEIGITVVGHSLGGVMATLNAVDIAANELNNPRDRQNKACPVTAFVFGSPRIGDSSFKEVFSGLKNVRVLRVRNTLDVVSVRINTPTNLSVYLKSLGNLQSWHNLEAYLHGVAGTQGSKGGFELEIKHDIALVNKQLDALNDDNFIPPSWWCENNKGMVQQPDGSWKLMDHESNDNF
;
A
#
# COMPACT_ATOMS: atom_id res chain seq x y z
N MET A 1 5.08 -42.94 -32.05
CA MET A 1 3.86 -42.15 -31.74
C MET A 1 4.12 -41.47 -30.39
N ASN A 2 4.07 -40.15 -30.38
CA ASN A 2 4.51 -39.29 -29.27
C ASN A 2 3.57 -39.36 -28.04
N PRO A 3 4.09 -39.10 -26.84
CA PRO A 3 3.35 -39.22 -25.58
C PRO A 3 2.51 -37.97 -25.26
N LEU A 4 1.44 -38.19 -24.50
CA LEU A 4 0.55 -37.17 -23.93
C LEU A 4 1.31 -36.31 -22.91
N HIS A 5 1.51 -35.03 -23.23
CA HIS A 5 1.99 -34.02 -22.30
C HIS A 5 0.82 -33.48 -21.48
N SER A 6 0.79 -33.81 -20.19
CA SER A 6 0.04 -33.04 -19.18
C SER A 6 0.77 -31.73 -18.95
N ILE A 7 0.20 -30.61 -19.40
CA ILE A 7 0.67 -29.26 -19.06
C ILE A 7 -0.33 -28.69 -18.06
N SER A 8 0.07 -28.64 -16.80
CA SER A 8 -0.59 -27.79 -15.80
C SER A 8 -0.31 -26.34 -16.16
N GLU A 9 -1.33 -25.58 -16.53
CA GLU A 9 -1.23 -24.13 -16.71
C GLU A 9 -0.99 -23.46 -15.36
N ASN A 10 0.28 -23.25 -15.05
CA ASN A 10 0.73 -22.48 -13.92
C ASN A 10 0.56 -20.98 -14.28
N LYS A 11 -0.59 -20.39 -13.93
CA LYS A 11 -0.83 -18.95 -14.06
C LYS A 11 0.17 -18.20 -13.16
N ARG A 12 1.28 -17.74 -13.74
CA ARG A 12 2.19 -16.80 -13.08
C ARG A 12 1.53 -15.44 -13.02
N SER A 13 0.75 -15.21 -11.97
CA SER A 13 0.68 -13.87 -11.40
C SER A 13 2.11 -13.52 -11.00
N LEU A 14 2.64 -12.40 -11.50
CA LEU A 14 3.79 -11.75 -10.87
C LEU A 14 3.36 -11.38 -9.44
N ARG A 15 3.48 -12.36 -8.56
CA ARG A 15 3.44 -12.21 -7.12
C ARG A 15 4.85 -11.83 -6.72
N CYS A 16 5.06 -10.56 -6.43
CA CYS A 16 6.15 -10.18 -5.57
C CYS A 16 5.80 -10.68 -4.16
N VAL A 17 6.17 -11.93 -3.84
CA VAL A 17 6.37 -12.40 -2.47
C VAL A 17 7.86 -12.39 -2.25
N GLY A 18 8.36 -11.22 -1.91
CA GLY A 18 9.68 -11.02 -1.35
C GLY A 18 9.50 -10.12 -0.13
N TYR A 19 10.34 -10.30 0.87
CA TYR A 19 10.60 -9.30 1.91
C TYR A 19 11.20 -8.04 1.25
N GLY A 20 10.41 -7.36 0.43
CA GLY A 20 10.86 -6.42 -0.59
C GLY A 20 9.70 -6.04 -1.50
N THR A 21 8.63 -5.50 -0.90
CA THR A 21 7.58 -4.82 -1.64
C THR A 21 8.20 -3.57 -2.29
N LEU A 22 8.45 -3.57 -3.60
CA LEU A 22 8.61 -2.31 -4.36
C LEU A 22 7.24 -1.63 -4.43
N SER A 23 6.83 -1.14 -3.27
CA SER A 23 5.68 -0.29 -3.12
C SER A 23 6.02 1.03 -3.80
N THR A 24 5.13 1.54 -4.64
CA THR A 24 5.22 2.92 -5.12
C THR A 24 5.30 3.93 -3.95
N THR A 25 4.97 3.52 -2.72
CA THR A 25 5.23 4.31 -1.50
C THR A 25 6.73 4.53 -1.22
N GLN A 26 7.59 3.56 -1.53
CA GLN A 26 9.05 3.69 -1.30
C GLN A 26 9.70 4.63 -2.33
N MET A 27 9.18 4.67 -3.57
CA MET A 27 9.61 5.67 -4.57
C MET A 27 9.11 7.10 -4.26
N ILE A 28 8.05 7.25 -3.46
CA ILE A 28 7.47 8.56 -3.13
C ILE A 28 8.15 9.18 -1.89
N GLN A 29 8.70 8.37 -0.97
CA GLN A 29 9.39 8.90 0.21
C GLN A 29 10.82 9.38 -0.08
N ASP A 30 11.52 8.76 -1.04
CA ASP A 30 12.93 9.09 -1.31
C ASP A 30 13.14 10.15 -2.41
N HIS A 31 12.14 10.43 -3.25
CA HIS A 31 12.36 11.26 -4.44
C HIS A 31 11.25 12.30 -4.70
N HIS A 32 11.62 13.57 -4.56
CA HIS A 32 10.78 14.76 -4.74
C HIS A 32 10.30 15.03 -6.19
N SER A 33 10.37 14.08 -7.13
CA SER A 33 10.05 14.35 -8.55
C SER A 33 9.08 13.32 -9.14
N PRO A 34 7.80 13.69 -9.36
CA PRO A 34 6.82 12.88 -10.09
C PRO A 34 7.34 12.38 -11.46
N ARG A 35 8.24 13.13 -12.09
CA ARG A 35 8.84 12.76 -13.38
C ARG A 35 9.67 11.47 -13.32
N LEU A 36 10.32 11.18 -12.20
CA LEU A 36 11.13 9.96 -12.05
C LEU A 36 10.23 8.73 -11.98
N VAL A 37 9.15 8.80 -11.20
CA VAL A 37 8.17 7.70 -11.06
C VAL A 37 7.54 7.37 -12.42
N LEU A 38 7.10 8.37 -13.18
CA LEU A 38 6.48 8.18 -14.49
C LEU A 38 7.47 7.62 -15.53
N GLY A 39 8.72 8.08 -15.49
CA GLY A 39 9.80 7.57 -16.34
C GLY A 39 10.09 6.09 -16.08
N GLU A 40 10.18 5.72 -14.80
CA GLU A 40 10.47 4.34 -14.40
C GLU A 40 9.30 3.39 -14.68
N VAL A 41 8.06 3.83 -14.44
CA VAL A 41 6.87 3.06 -14.82
C VAL A 41 6.86 2.78 -16.33
N ARG A 42 7.18 3.78 -17.16
CA ARG A 42 7.28 3.59 -18.60
C ARG A 42 8.40 2.62 -18.97
N ARG A 43 9.57 2.73 -18.33
CA ARG A 43 10.71 1.85 -18.56
C ARG A 43 10.36 0.39 -18.28
N LEU A 44 9.75 0.13 -17.11
CA LEU A 44 9.31 -1.21 -16.71
C LEU A 44 8.18 -1.76 -17.59
N ALA A 45 7.22 -0.91 -17.98
CA ALA A 45 6.15 -1.32 -18.89
C ALA A 45 6.72 -1.75 -20.26
N GLU A 46 7.74 -1.06 -20.75
CA GLU A 46 8.44 -1.42 -22.00
C GLU A 46 9.30 -2.69 -21.84
N GLU A 47 10.02 -2.81 -20.72
CA GLU A 47 10.86 -3.97 -20.42
C GLU A 47 10.05 -5.28 -20.38
N HIS A 48 8.85 -5.23 -19.79
CA HIS A 48 7.97 -6.39 -19.65
C HIS A 48 6.82 -6.40 -20.67
N LYS A 49 7.01 -5.78 -21.84
CA LYS A 49 5.94 -5.64 -22.85
C LYS A 49 5.40 -6.96 -23.40
N ASP A 50 6.19 -8.02 -23.37
CA ASP A 50 5.80 -9.34 -23.85
C ASP A 50 5.02 -10.16 -22.79
N GLU A 51 4.90 -9.65 -21.55
CA GLU A 51 4.24 -10.31 -20.43
C GLU A 51 2.82 -9.76 -20.18
N GLU A 52 2.01 -10.49 -19.40
CA GLU A 52 0.77 -9.94 -18.84
C GLU A 52 1.10 -9.17 -17.56
N ILE A 53 1.16 -7.84 -17.69
CA ILE A 53 1.49 -6.94 -16.58
C ILE A 53 0.25 -6.18 -16.08
N GLY A 54 0.35 -5.65 -14.87
CA GLY A 54 -0.59 -4.69 -14.28
C GLY A 54 0.15 -3.78 -13.31
N ILE A 55 -0.27 -2.53 -13.20
CA ILE A 55 0.36 -1.53 -12.35
C ILE A 55 -0.50 -1.36 -11.09
N THR A 56 0.11 -1.51 -9.92
CA THR A 56 -0.57 -1.28 -8.63
C THR A 56 0.10 -0.13 -7.90
N VAL A 57 -0.70 0.86 -7.49
CA VAL A 57 -0.25 2.00 -6.71
C VAL A 57 -0.89 1.95 -5.33
N VAL A 58 -0.11 2.09 -4.27
CA VAL A 58 -0.65 2.02 -2.90
C VAL A 58 -0.28 3.26 -2.11
N GLY A 59 -1.17 3.67 -1.21
CA GLY A 59 -0.92 4.85 -0.41
C GLY A 59 -1.88 5.00 0.76
N HIS A 60 -1.36 5.55 1.85
CA HIS A 60 -2.12 5.85 3.06
C HIS A 60 -2.13 7.37 3.32
N SER A 61 -3.23 7.90 3.86
CA SER A 61 -3.36 9.33 4.17
C SER A 61 -3.03 10.23 2.96
N LEU A 62 -2.10 11.18 3.09
CA LEU A 62 -1.55 11.97 1.97
C LEU A 62 -1.01 11.10 0.84
N GLY A 63 -0.31 10.01 1.17
CA GLY A 63 0.15 9.02 0.19
C GLY A 63 -1.00 8.39 -0.60
N GLY A 64 -2.20 8.26 -0.03
CA GLY A 64 -3.39 7.79 -0.75
C GLY A 64 -3.90 8.79 -1.80
N VAL A 65 -3.78 10.09 -1.51
CA VAL A 65 -4.05 11.15 -2.50
C VAL A 65 -3.04 11.07 -3.64
N MET A 66 -1.75 10.98 -3.31
CA MET A 66 -0.68 10.85 -4.32
C MET A 66 -0.83 9.59 -5.15
N ALA A 67 -1.17 8.45 -4.53
CA ALA A 67 -1.42 7.19 -5.23
C ALA A 67 -2.58 7.30 -6.23
N THR A 68 -3.66 7.99 -5.84
CA THR A 68 -4.80 8.25 -6.73
C THR A 68 -4.38 9.13 -7.91
N LEU A 69 -3.67 10.24 -7.66
CA LEU A 69 -3.19 11.12 -8.71
C LEU A 69 -2.24 10.41 -9.68
N ASN A 70 -1.26 9.66 -9.15
CA ASN A 70 -0.31 8.90 -9.97
C ASN A 70 -1.01 7.84 -10.82
N ALA A 71 -1.98 7.10 -10.27
CA ALA A 71 -2.73 6.10 -11.03
C ALA A 71 -3.51 6.73 -12.20
N VAL A 72 -4.11 7.90 -11.96
CA VAL A 72 -4.81 8.66 -13.01
C VAL A 72 -3.83 9.21 -14.04
N ASP A 73 -2.69 9.75 -13.61
CA ASP A 73 -1.68 10.33 -14.51
C ASP A 73 -1.04 9.28 -15.40
N ILE A 74 -0.73 8.09 -14.85
CA ILE A 74 -0.25 6.93 -15.61
C ILE A 74 -1.25 6.54 -16.71
N ALA A 75 -2.54 6.45 -16.36
CA ALA A 75 -3.59 6.03 -17.28
C ALA A 75 -3.92 7.11 -18.33
N ALA A 76 -3.97 8.38 -17.93
CA ALA A 76 -4.30 9.52 -18.79
C ALA A 76 -3.21 9.81 -19.82
N ASN A 77 -1.94 9.60 -19.46
CA ASN A 77 -0.80 9.76 -20.37
C ASN A 77 -0.39 8.44 -21.07
N GLU A 78 -1.20 7.38 -20.92
CA GLU A 78 -0.96 6.06 -21.51
C GLU A 78 0.45 5.50 -21.22
N LEU A 79 0.99 5.78 -20.03
CA LEU A 79 2.31 5.25 -19.63
C LEU A 79 2.28 3.74 -19.41
N ASN A 80 1.08 3.19 -19.24
CA ASN A 80 0.78 1.78 -19.11
C ASN A 80 0.56 1.08 -20.47
N ASN A 81 0.91 1.74 -21.58
CA ASN A 81 0.84 1.19 -22.93
C ASN A 81 2.26 1.09 -23.53
N PRO A 82 2.85 -0.12 -23.56
CA PRO A 82 4.18 -0.32 -24.15
C PRO A 82 4.18 -0.02 -25.65
N ARG A 83 5.32 0.43 -26.18
CA ARG A 83 5.49 0.62 -27.63
C ARG A 83 5.47 -0.75 -28.31
N ASP A 84 4.90 -0.81 -29.50
CA ASP A 84 4.79 -2.01 -30.35
C ASP A 84 3.74 -3.06 -29.95
N ARG A 85 3.12 -2.99 -28.76
CA ARG A 85 1.98 -3.85 -28.44
C ARG A 85 0.72 -3.25 -29.07
N GLN A 86 0.17 -3.91 -30.10
CA GLN A 86 -1.15 -3.55 -30.61
C GLN A 86 -2.19 -3.74 -29.50
N ASN A 87 -2.54 -2.63 -28.86
CA ASN A 87 -3.85 -2.38 -28.26
C ASN A 87 -4.18 -3.10 -26.94
N LYS A 88 -3.23 -3.22 -26.00
CA LYS A 88 -3.60 -3.63 -24.63
C LYS A 88 -2.80 -2.88 -23.56
N ALA A 89 -3.21 -1.64 -23.30
CA ALA A 89 -2.79 -0.91 -22.11
C ALA A 89 -3.08 -1.77 -20.86
N CYS A 90 -2.10 -1.90 -19.97
CA CYS A 90 -2.25 -2.75 -18.79
C CYS A 90 -3.13 -2.09 -17.73
N PRO A 91 -3.87 -2.85 -16.90
CA PRO A 91 -4.71 -2.26 -15.86
C PRO A 91 -3.86 -1.52 -14.82
N VAL A 92 -4.33 -0.35 -14.40
CA VAL A 92 -3.77 0.45 -13.30
C VAL A 92 -4.75 0.42 -12.14
N THR A 93 -4.32 -0.07 -10.98
CA THR A 93 -5.17 -0.18 -9.79
C THR A 93 -4.53 0.54 -8.62
N ALA A 94 -5.27 1.45 -7.97
CA ALA A 94 -4.85 2.05 -6.72
C ALA A 94 -5.58 1.44 -5.53
N PHE A 95 -4.85 1.01 -4.50
CA PHE A 95 -5.40 0.65 -3.19
C PHE A 95 -5.00 1.71 -2.19
N VAL A 96 -5.97 2.49 -1.71
CA VAL A 96 -5.71 3.65 -0.86
C VAL A 96 -6.44 3.56 0.47
N PHE A 97 -5.73 3.85 1.56
CA PHE A 97 -6.21 3.69 2.94
C PHE A 97 -6.25 5.05 3.63
N GLY A 98 -7.38 5.40 4.27
CA GLY A 98 -7.50 6.69 4.97
C GLY A 98 -7.27 7.91 4.09
N SER A 99 -7.36 7.75 2.76
CA SER A 99 -7.11 8.82 1.81
C SER A 99 -8.16 9.93 1.97
N PRO A 100 -7.77 11.22 2.03
CA PRO A 100 -8.67 12.35 1.83
C PRO A 100 -9.39 12.34 0.47
N ARG A 101 -10.36 13.25 0.29
CA ARG A 101 -10.91 13.50 -1.06
C ARG A 101 -9.90 14.32 -1.88
N ILE A 102 -9.85 14.05 -3.17
CA ILE A 102 -8.99 14.76 -4.13
C ILE A 102 -9.80 15.08 -5.39
N GLY A 103 -9.49 16.22 -6.01
CA GLY A 103 -10.11 16.68 -7.24
C GLY A 103 -11.48 17.34 -7.05
N ASP A 104 -11.92 17.99 -8.11
CA ASP A 104 -13.23 18.61 -8.28
C ASP A 104 -14.11 17.77 -9.22
N SER A 105 -15.22 18.34 -9.72
CA SER A 105 -16.06 17.69 -10.72
C SER A 105 -15.30 17.38 -12.02
N SER A 106 -14.41 18.28 -12.44
CA SER A 106 -13.58 18.12 -13.63
C SER A 106 -12.66 16.90 -13.50
N PHE A 107 -12.02 16.72 -12.35
CA PHE A 107 -11.22 15.53 -12.06
C PHE A 107 -12.07 14.25 -12.10
N LYS A 108 -13.29 14.28 -11.55
CA LYS A 108 -14.21 13.14 -11.60
C LYS A 108 -14.59 12.76 -13.04
N GLU A 109 -14.80 13.75 -13.90
CA GLU A 109 -15.10 13.54 -15.32
C GLU A 109 -13.92 12.87 -16.04
N VAL A 110 -12.71 13.39 -15.85
CA VAL A 110 -11.48 12.78 -16.38
C VAL A 110 -11.34 11.35 -15.90
N PHE A 111 -11.43 11.12 -14.59
CA PHE A 111 -11.35 9.78 -14.00
C PHE A 111 -12.38 8.81 -14.60
N SER A 112 -13.63 9.25 -14.76
CA SER A 112 -14.71 8.41 -15.27
C SER A 112 -14.55 8.08 -16.76
N GLY A 113 -13.81 8.90 -17.52
CA GLY A 113 -13.48 8.65 -18.92
C GLY A 113 -12.39 7.59 -19.14
N LEU A 114 -11.56 7.31 -18.11
CA LEU A 114 -10.45 6.38 -18.21
C LEU A 114 -10.91 4.93 -17.98
N LYS A 115 -10.69 4.06 -18.97
CA LYS A 115 -11.19 2.67 -18.93
C LYS A 115 -10.33 1.72 -18.09
N ASN A 116 -9.02 1.98 -18.04
CA ASN A 116 -7.97 1.10 -17.52
C ASN A 116 -7.52 1.45 -16.10
N VAL A 117 -8.10 2.46 -15.45
CA VAL A 117 -7.80 2.81 -14.05
C VAL A 117 -8.91 2.38 -13.10
N ARG A 118 -8.55 1.84 -11.95
CA ARG A 118 -9.45 1.51 -10.83
C ARG A 118 -8.85 2.02 -9.53
N VAL A 119 -9.69 2.49 -8.62
CA VAL A 119 -9.27 2.95 -7.30
C VAL A 119 -10.17 2.32 -6.25
N LEU A 120 -9.62 1.47 -5.40
CA LEU A 120 -10.27 0.98 -4.20
C LEU A 120 -9.82 1.84 -3.01
N ARG A 121 -10.77 2.59 -2.45
CA ARG A 121 -10.52 3.45 -1.29
C ARG A 121 -11.12 2.82 -0.04
N VAL A 122 -10.24 2.31 0.83
CA VAL A 122 -10.57 1.78 2.16
C VAL A 122 -10.64 2.95 3.14
N ARG A 123 -11.74 3.06 3.89
CA ARG A 123 -11.94 4.13 4.88
C ARG A 123 -12.42 3.54 6.19
N ASN A 124 -11.89 4.04 7.29
CA ASN A 124 -12.34 3.72 8.63
C ASN A 124 -13.47 4.67 9.03
N THR A 125 -14.55 4.14 9.56
CA THR A 125 -15.76 4.91 9.91
C THR A 125 -15.46 6.02 10.92
N LEU A 126 -14.51 5.78 11.83
CA LEU A 126 -14.13 6.75 12.87
C LEU A 126 -13.01 7.71 12.43
N ASP A 127 -12.41 7.48 11.26
CA ASP A 127 -11.35 8.34 10.75
C ASP A 127 -11.91 9.53 9.97
N VAL A 128 -11.92 10.70 10.62
CA VAL A 128 -12.45 11.95 10.06
C VAL A 128 -11.65 12.48 8.86
N VAL A 129 -10.38 12.07 8.69
CA VAL A 129 -9.56 12.47 7.53
C VAL A 129 -10.16 11.92 6.23
N SER A 130 -10.84 10.77 6.33
CA SER A 130 -11.31 9.97 5.20
C SER A 130 -12.79 10.17 4.88
N VAL A 131 -13.31 11.39 4.79
CA VAL A 131 -14.76 11.70 4.79
C VAL A 131 -15.66 10.75 3.92
N ARG A 132 -16.19 9.71 4.61
CA ARG A 132 -17.36 8.78 4.49
C ARG A 132 -17.39 7.55 3.54
N ILE A 133 -17.21 6.33 4.10
CA ILE A 133 -17.89 4.98 3.92
C ILE A 133 -17.04 3.84 4.56
N ASN A 134 -17.69 2.86 5.23
CA ASN A 134 -17.26 2.12 6.45
C ASN A 134 -16.31 0.88 6.34
N THR A 135 -15.21 0.89 7.10
CA THR A 135 -14.72 -0.27 7.88
C THR A 135 -14.89 0.05 9.38
N PRO A 136 -15.57 -0.78 10.18
CA PRO A 136 -15.78 -0.50 11.59
C PRO A 136 -14.66 -1.13 12.44
N THR A 137 -13.55 -0.42 12.65
CA THR A 137 -12.49 -0.91 13.55
C THR A 137 -12.95 -1.03 15.00
N ASN A 138 -13.97 -0.26 15.40
CA ASN A 138 -14.57 -0.28 16.73
C ASN A 138 -15.30 -1.58 17.10
N LEU A 139 -15.52 -2.49 16.15
CA LEU A 139 -16.08 -3.82 16.43
C LEU A 139 -15.01 -4.82 16.85
N SER A 140 -13.73 -4.47 16.74
CA SER A 140 -12.64 -5.36 17.11
C SER A 140 -12.54 -5.52 18.62
N VAL A 141 -12.60 -6.77 19.09
CA VAL A 141 -12.37 -7.12 20.51
C VAL A 141 -10.92 -6.93 20.94
N TYR A 142 -10.00 -6.71 20.00
CA TYR A 142 -8.57 -6.50 20.27
C TYR A 142 -8.22 -5.04 20.55
N LEU A 143 -9.01 -4.09 20.04
CA LEU A 143 -8.71 -2.65 20.13
C LEU A 143 -9.32 -2.03 21.39
N LYS A 144 -8.64 -1.01 21.94
CA LYS A 144 -9.17 -0.17 23.01
C LYS A 144 -10.49 0.48 22.57
N SER A 145 -11.51 0.40 23.42
CA SER A 145 -12.88 0.87 23.12
C SER A 145 -12.97 2.38 22.88
N LEU A 146 -12.06 3.15 23.50
CA LEU A 146 -11.88 4.58 23.30
C LEU A 146 -10.57 4.82 22.51
N GLY A 147 -10.63 4.65 21.20
CA GLY A 147 -9.54 5.06 20.32
C GLY A 147 -9.43 6.58 20.22
N ASN A 148 -8.27 7.07 19.79
CA ASN A 148 -8.06 8.48 19.42
C ASN A 148 -7.92 8.62 17.90
N LEU A 149 -7.93 9.86 17.41
CA LEU A 149 -7.81 10.16 15.97
C LEU A 149 -6.58 9.50 15.33
N GLN A 150 -5.44 9.51 16.03
CA GLN A 150 -4.20 8.90 15.55
C GLN A 150 -4.34 7.39 15.38
N SER A 151 -5.05 6.73 16.30
CA SER A 151 -5.31 5.29 16.26
C SER A 151 -6.27 4.93 15.13
N TRP A 152 -7.33 5.70 14.92
CA TRP A 152 -8.28 5.46 13.83
C TRP A 152 -7.69 5.72 12.45
N HIS A 153 -6.76 6.67 12.36
CA HIS A 153 -6.11 7.04 11.11
C HIS A 153 -4.85 6.20 10.80
N ASN A 154 -4.35 5.38 11.72
CA ASN A 154 -3.10 4.63 11.52
C ASN A 154 -3.26 3.46 10.53
N LEU A 155 -2.25 3.25 9.68
CA LEU A 155 -2.28 2.21 8.65
C LEU A 155 -2.45 0.79 9.22
N GLU A 156 -1.80 0.45 10.32
CA GLU A 156 -1.89 -0.90 10.91
C GLU A 156 -3.30 -1.14 11.47
N ALA A 157 -3.96 -0.11 12.01
CA ALA A 157 -5.37 -0.20 12.39
C ALA A 157 -6.30 -0.42 11.17
N TYR A 158 -5.98 0.19 10.03
CA TYR A 158 -6.67 -0.06 8.77
C TYR A 158 -6.48 -1.51 8.29
N LEU A 159 -5.26 -2.03 8.31
CA LEU A 159 -4.95 -3.39 7.87
C LEU A 159 -5.58 -4.43 8.81
N HIS A 160 -5.53 -4.21 10.11
CA HIS A 160 -6.24 -5.01 11.12
C HIS A 160 -7.75 -5.00 10.89
N GLY A 161 -8.32 -3.82 10.60
CA GLY A 161 -9.72 -3.67 10.20
C GLY A 161 -10.08 -4.50 8.97
N VAL A 162 -9.25 -4.46 7.93
CA VAL A 162 -9.44 -5.26 6.70
C VAL A 162 -9.31 -6.76 6.97
N ALA A 163 -8.39 -7.16 7.85
CA ALA A 163 -8.16 -8.56 8.20
C ALA A 163 -9.34 -9.20 8.94
N GLY A 164 -10.12 -8.41 9.70
CA GLY A 164 -11.18 -8.93 10.56
C GLY A 164 -12.61 -8.47 10.26
N THR A 165 -12.82 -7.56 9.31
CA THR A 165 -14.16 -7.03 9.02
C THR A 165 -15.09 -8.08 8.41
N GLN A 166 -16.29 -8.20 8.96
CA GLN A 166 -17.36 -9.08 8.45
C GLN A 166 -18.36 -8.33 7.54
N GLY A 167 -17.98 -7.12 7.11
CA GLY A 167 -18.76 -6.29 6.19
C GLY A 167 -20.07 -5.79 6.79
N SER A 168 -21.12 -5.70 5.97
CA SER A 168 -22.43 -5.16 6.37
C SER A 168 -23.18 -6.03 7.39
N LYS A 169 -22.75 -7.28 7.59
CA LYS A 169 -23.35 -8.20 8.56
C LYS A 169 -22.98 -7.86 10.01
N GLY A 170 -21.95 -7.03 10.21
CA GLY A 170 -21.42 -6.72 11.53
C GLY A 170 -20.61 -7.88 12.13
N GLY A 171 -19.93 -7.60 13.25
CA GLY A 171 -18.97 -8.52 13.87
C GLY A 171 -17.52 -8.27 13.43
N PHE A 172 -16.60 -8.97 14.10
CA PHE A 172 -15.17 -8.93 13.82
C PHE A 172 -14.53 -10.29 14.11
N GLU A 173 -13.91 -10.88 13.10
CA GLU A 173 -13.18 -12.14 13.21
C GLU A 173 -12.05 -12.14 12.18
N LEU A 174 -10.82 -12.39 12.62
CA LEU A 174 -9.64 -12.40 11.75
C LEU A 174 -9.69 -13.61 10.80
N GLU A 175 -9.98 -13.36 9.53
CA GLU A 175 -10.07 -14.38 8.46
C GLU A 175 -8.69 -14.76 7.90
N ILE A 176 -7.68 -13.94 8.19
CA ILE A 176 -6.30 -14.16 7.80
C ILE A 176 -5.40 -14.11 9.02
N LYS A 177 -4.24 -14.77 8.94
CA LYS A 177 -3.21 -14.69 9.96
C LYS A 177 -2.49 -13.34 9.89
N HIS A 178 -3.12 -12.32 10.46
CA HIS A 178 -2.55 -10.99 10.67
C HIS A 178 -2.19 -10.83 12.15
N ASP A 179 -0.91 -10.56 12.44
CA ASP A 179 -0.45 -10.44 13.82
C ASP A 179 -0.95 -9.14 14.43
N ILE A 180 -1.75 -9.25 15.50
CA ILE A 180 -2.32 -8.10 16.19
C ILE A 180 -1.23 -7.17 16.74
N ALA A 181 -0.02 -7.66 17.02
CA ALA A 181 1.07 -6.83 17.54
C ALA A 181 1.47 -5.70 16.61
N LEU A 182 1.26 -5.85 15.29
CA LEU A 182 1.52 -4.80 14.30
C LEU A 182 0.71 -3.54 14.57
N VAL A 183 -0.47 -3.64 15.16
CA VAL A 183 -1.30 -2.48 15.53
C VAL A 183 -0.55 -1.53 16.48
N ASN A 184 0.20 -2.06 17.44
CA ASN A 184 0.96 -1.27 18.40
C ASN A 184 2.35 -0.84 17.89
N LYS A 185 2.66 -1.04 16.60
CA LYS A 185 3.97 -0.68 16.02
C LYS A 185 4.35 0.76 16.34
N GLN A 186 3.42 1.69 16.25
CA GLN A 186 3.61 3.12 16.55
C GLN A 186 2.51 3.69 17.45
N LEU A 187 1.73 2.82 18.08
CA LEU A 187 0.53 3.18 18.83
C LEU A 187 0.44 2.41 20.15
N ASP A 188 -0.47 2.89 20.99
CA ASP A 188 -1.04 2.16 22.11
C ASP A 188 -2.54 1.92 21.87
N ALA A 189 -2.87 1.02 20.93
CA ALA A 189 -4.23 0.84 20.43
C ALA A 189 -4.86 -0.52 20.75
N LEU A 190 -4.07 -1.54 21.07
CA LEU A 190 -4.55 -2.84 21.54
C LEU A 190 -4.93 -2.82 23.01
N ASN A 191 -5.90 -3.64 23.43
CA ASN A 191 -6.23 -3.82 24.85
C ASN A 191 -5.01 -4.31 25.65
N ASP A 192 -4.85 -3.79 26.86
CA ASP A 192 -3.67 -4.08 27.72
C ASP A 192 -3.56 -5.57 28.08
N ASP A 193 -4.68 -6.30 28.10
CA ASP A 193 -4.75 -7.75 28.33
C ASP A 193 -4.06 -8.58 27.23
N ASN A 194 -3.73 -7.97 26.09
CA ASN A 194 -2.94 -8.63 25.05
C ASN A 194 -1.44 -8.65 25.37
N PHE A 195 -0.97 -7.93 26.41
CA PHE A 195 0.43 -7.87 26.84
C PHE A 195 1.42 -7.45 25.74
N ILE A 196 0.97 -6.65 24.77
CA ILE A 196 1.81 -6.14 23.69
C ILE A 196 2.25 -4.71 24.02
N PRO A 197 3.56 -4.42 24.10
CA PRO A 197 4.05 -3.08 24.41
C PRO A 197 3.55 -2.04 23.40
N PRO A 198 3.18 -0.84 23.86
CA PRO A 198 2.83 0.26 22.97
C PRO A 198 4.06 0.80 22.23
N SER A 199 3.86 1.31 21.03
CA SER A 199 4.88 2.00 20.21
C SER A 199 6.21 1.25 20.16
N TRP A 200 6.15 -0.07 19.98
CA TRP A 200 7.30 -0.93 20.17
C TRP A 200 8.35 -0.80 19.05
N TRP A 201 7.99 -0.26 17.88
CA TRP A 201 8.92 -0.13 16.77
C TRP A 201 9.98 0.94 17.07
N CYS A 202 11.20 0.49 17.22
CA CYS A 202 12.40 1.32 17.22
C CYS A 202 13.57 0.53 16.61
N GLU A 203 14.48 1.25 15.97
CA GLU A 203 15.77 0.65 15.59
C GLU A 203 16.51 0.17 16.83
N ASN A 204 17.28 -0.91 16.68
CA ASN A 204 18.08 -1.41 17.80
C ASN A 204 19.02 -0.29 18.29
N ASN A 205 18.98 -0.01 19.60
CA ASN A 205 19.68 1.14 20.20
C ASN A 205 19.41 2.48 19.49
N LYS A 206 18.23 2.65 18.86
CA LYS A 206 17.87 3.81 18.04
C LYS A 206 18.87 4.11 16.90
N GLY A 207 19.45 3.07 16.30
CA GLY A 207 20.43 3.19 15.21
C GLY A 207 21.86 3.42 15.68
N MET A 208 22.12 3.41 17.00
CA MET A 208 23.48 3.50 17.53
C MET A 208 24.19 2.15 17.39
N VAL A 209 25.35 2.15 16.76
CA VAL A 209 26.17 0.95 16.54
C VAL A 209 27.56 1.16 17.12
N GLN A 210 27.96 0.25 18.02
CA GLN A 210 29.30 0.24 18.60
C GLN A 210 30.33 -0.20 17.55
N GLN A 211 31.40 0.58 17.43
CA GLN A 211 32.51 0.35 16.52
C GLN A 211 33.57 -0.55 17.16
N PRO A 212 34.49 -1.15 16.38
CA PRO A 212 35.57 -1.98 16.91
C PRO A 212 36.51 -1.28 17.90
N ASP A 213 36.61 0.05 17.83
CA ASP A 213 37.42 0.87 18.75
C ASP A 213 36.68 1.23 20.06
N GLY A 214 35.44 0.73 20.23
CA GLY A 214 34.59 0.99 21.39
C GLY A 214 33.78 2.29 21.31
N SER A 215 34.00 3.13 20.29
CA SER A 215 33.17 4.31 20.04
C SER A 215 31.77 3.93 19.56
N TRP A 216 30.81 4.84 19.69
CA TRP A 216 29.45 4.64 19.18
C TRP A 216 29.16 5.64 18.07
N LYS A 217 28.60 5.17 16.97
CA LYS A 217 28.18 6.00 15.84
C LYS A 217 26.70 5.79 15.56
N LEU A 218 26.03 6.88 15.20
CA LEU A 218 24.68 6.83 14.67
C LEU A 218 24.76 6.34 13.22
N MET A 219 24.26 5.14 12.98
CA MET A 219 24.18 4.49 11.67
C MET A 219 22.69 4.28 11.37
N ASP A 220 22.00 5.38 11.09
CA ASP A 220 20.55 5.45 10.88
C ASP A 220 20.15 5.53 9.40
N HIS A 221 21.12 5.37 8.50
CA HIS A 221 20.91 5.35 7.06
C HIS A 221 21.83 4.33 6.39
N GLU A 222 21.35 3.73 5.30
CA GLU A 222 22.16 2.93 4.40
C GLU A 222 22.74 3.84 3.30
N SER A 223 24.01 3.63 2.94
CA SER A 223 24.58 4.30 1.76
C SER A 223 23.93 3.74 0.50
N ASN A 224 23.29 4.60 -0.28
CA ASN A 224 22.68 4.22 -1.55
C ASN A 224 23.39 4.96 -2.69
N ASP A 225 24.02 4.21 -3.59
CA ASP A 225 24.81 4.74 -4.73
C ASP A 225 23.92 5.15 -5.92
N ASN A 226 22.59 5.15 -5.78
CA ASN A 226 21.64 5.52 -6.83
C ASN A 226 21.48 7.05 -7.00
N PHE A 227 22.59 7.76 -7.24
CA PHE A 227 22.62 9.19 -7.60
C PHE A 227 23.46 9.47 -8.84
#